data_AF-A0A6J4JV57-F1
#
_entry.id   AF-A0A6J4JV57-F1
#
_cell.length_a   1.000
_cell.length_b   1.000
_cell.length_c   1.000
_cell.angle_alpha   90.00
_cell.angle_beta   90.00
_cell.angle_gamma   90.00
#
_symmetry.space_group_name_H-M   'P 1'
#
loop_
_entity.id
_entity.type
_entity.pdbx_description
1 polymer ?
#
loop_
_entity_poly.entity_id
_entity_poly.type
_entity_poly.pdbx_seq_one_letter_code
_entity_poly.pdbx_strand_id
1 'polypeptide(L)'
;NGSLQLPDDAKEYPLLLYTQLQEMDLTQVFAAVDMLGLDVLNSRNVRGGVDCSVVVRTSLDQAFLPSIARTVMYTNAAISNMELIEVEAIGKALHFLREKKTSHLYFEDVDMKFILNKGRFIVPGTQLNSNLSHLFLAGTYTMGNEANLHFDVAILDVLFGNNKRRVEKVVTDQELGKPRLVKHLALQREAGQYKLRLFNKQENLQAVQQMRDEFRQVVYKYQIDTTSAPGQPTVGPLTTESREE
;
A
#
# COMPACT_ATOMS: atom_id res chain seq x y z
N ASN A 1 13.17 3.73 -32.62
CA ASN A 1 13.60 2.59 -33.46
C ASN A 1 14.26 1.55 -32.58
N GLY A 2 13.53 0.48 -32.26
CA GLY A 2 14.05 -0.69 -31.57
C GLY A 2 13.25 -1.91 -32.03
N SER A 3 13.93 -3.01 -32.29
CA SER A 3 13.30 -4.30 -32.60
C SER A 3 13.68 -5.28 -31.50
N LEU A 4 12.68 -5.88 -30.86
CA LEU A 4 12.86 -6.97 -29.91
C LEU A 4 12.69 -8.29 -30.66
N GLN A 5 13.73 -9.11 -30.72
CA GLN A 5 13.64 -10.48 -31.24
C GLN A 5 13.51 -11.44 -30.06
N LEU A 6 12.49 -12.27 -30.11
CA LEU A 6 12.19 -13.26 -29.08
C LEU A 6 12.30 -14.66 -29.71
N PRO A 7 12.75 -15.68 -28.95
CA PRO A 7 12.73 -17.04 -29.43
C PRO A 7 11.29 -17.50 -29.75
N ASP A 8 11.10 -18.08 -30.93
CA ASP A 8 9.79 -18.55 -31.41
C ASP A 8 9.21 -19.70 -30.55
N ASP A 9 10.04 -20.41 -29.79
CA ASP A 9 9.68 -21.57 -28.98
C ASP A 9 9.60 -21.30 -27.46
N ALA A 10 9.87 -20.05 -27.04
CA ALA A 10 9.77 -19.68 -25.65
C ALA A 10 8.30 -19.70 -25.19
N LYS A 11 8.01 -20.49 -24.15
CA LYS A 11 6.68 -20.54 -23.53
C LYS A 11 6.40 -19.33 -22.63
N GLU A 12 7.46 -18.70 -22.14
CA GLU A 12 7.41 -17.57 -21.22
C GLU A 12 8.58 -16.62 -21.48
N TYR A 13 8.32 -15.32 -21.35
CA TYR A 13 9.30 -14.26 -21.51
C TYR A 13 9.55 -13.57 -20.17
N PRO A 14 10.74 -13.69 -19.56
CA PRO A 14 11.04 -13.01 -18.30
C PRO A 14 11.08 -11.50 -18.54
N LEU A 15 10.43 -10.75 -17.64
CA LEU A 15 10.39 -9.29 -17.66
C LEU A 15 10.86 -8.74 -16.32
N LEU A 16 11.79 -7.79 -16.37
CA LEU A 16 12.16 -6.94 -15.25
C LEU A 16 11.95 -5.49 -15.68
N LEU A 17 11.08 -4.79 -14.96
CA LEU A 17 10.73 -3.40 -15.21
C LEU A 17 11.08 -2.55 -13.99
N TYR A 18 11.76 -1.45 -14.26
CA TYR A 18 11.94 -0.34 -13.32
C TYR A 18 11.14 0.82 -13.88
N THR A 19 10.21 1.36 -13.09
CA THR A 19 9.40 2.49 -13.52
C THR A 19 9.30 3.51 -12.40
N GLN A 20 9.20 4.77 -12.81
CA GLN A 20 8.91 5.90 -11.95
C GLN A 20 7.69 6.61 -12.52
N LEU A 21 6.71 6.81 -11.66
CA LEU A 21 5.48 7.50 -11.99
C LEU A 21 5.42 8.74 -11.11
N GLN A 22 5.10 9.88 -11.71
CA GLN A 22 5.07 11.17 -11.04
C GLN A 22 3.78 11.89 -11.36
N GLU A 23 3.33 12.73 -10.42
CA GLU A 23 2.14 13.56 -10.53
C GLU A 23 0.89 12.76 -10.89
N MET A 24 0.84 11.51 -10.43
CA MET A 24 -0.29 10.63 -10.72
C MET A 24 -1.46 10.98 -9.80
N ASP A 25 -2.66 10.97 -10.36
CA ASP A 25 -3.89 11.09 -9.60
C ASP A 25 -4.29 9.72 -9.01
N LEU A 26 -4.48 9.65 -7.70
CA LEU A 26 -4.83 8.40 -7.01
C LEU A 26 -6.16 7.82 -7.51
N THR A 27 -7.14 8.64 -7.87
CA THR A 27 -8.41 8.15 -8.40
C THR A 27 -8.19 7.40 -9.72
N GLN A 28 -7.30 7.90 -10.59
CA GLN A 28 -6.93 7.21 -11.83
C GLN A 28 -6.15 5.92 -11.58
N VAL A 29 -5.22 5.92 -10.63
CA VAL A 29 -4.49 4.70 -10.24
C VAL A 29 -5.47 3.63 -9.74
N PHE A 30 -6.41 4.01 -8.87
CA PHE A 30 -7.39 3.07 -8.34
C PHE A 30 -8.40 2.60 -9.40
N ALA A 31 -8.70 3.40 -10.43
CA ALA A 31 -9.53 2.94 -11.55
C ALA A 31 -8.86 1.81 -12.35
N ALA A 32 -7.53 1.83 -12.50
CA ALA A 32 -6.79 0.73 -13.12
C ALA A 32 -6.72 -0.50 -12.20
N VAL A 33 -6.59 -0.26 -10.89
CA VAL A 33 -6.55 -1.30 -9.86
C VAL A 33 -7.89 -2.01 -9.67
N ASP A 34 -9.02 -1.32 -9.86
CA ASP A 34 -10.36 -1.89 -9.84
C ASP A 34 -10.49 -3.04 -10.87
N MET A 35 -9.83 -2.91 -12.02
CA MET A 35 -9.78 -3.96 -13.06
C MET A 35 -9.00 -5.21 -12.62
N LEU A 36 -8.15 -5.10 -11.59
CA LEU A 36 -7.36 -6.20 -11.04
C LEU A 36 -8.06 -6.93 -9.89
N GLY A 37 -9.28 -6.52 -9.53
CA GLY A 37 -10.08 -7.17 -8.49
C GLY A 37 -9.72 -6.76 -7.05
N LEU A 38 -8.93 -5.69 -6.86
CA LEU A 38 -8.73 -5.09 -5.55
C LEU A 38 -9.97 -4.27 -5.17
N ASP A 39 -10.67 -4.66 -4.11
CA ASP A 39 -12.01 -4.13 -3.80
C ASP A 39 -12.14 -3.48 -2.41
N VAL A 40 -11.03 -3.29 -1.69
CA VAL A 40 -11.04 -2.60 -0.38
C VAL A 40 -11.12 -1.09 -0.55
N LEU A 41 -10.40 -0.58 -1.55
CA LEU A 41 -10.41 0.81 -1.99
C LEU A 41 -10.71 0.78 -3.48
N ASN A 42 -11.56 1.69 -3.93
CA ASN A 42 -11.86 1.87 -5.34
C ASN A 42 -11.77 3.35 -5.71
N SER A 43 -11.78 3.62 -7.01
CA SER A 43 -11.66 4.97 -7.58
C SER A 43 -12.66 5.99 -7.00
N ARG A 44 -13.83 5.58 -6.50
CA ARG A 44 -14.83 6.48 -5.91
C ARG A 44 -14.53 6.87 -4.46
N ASN A 45 -13.67 6.13 -3.78
CA ASN A 45 -13.46 6.21 -2.34
C ASN A 45 -12.06 6.76 -1.96
N VAL A 46 -11.22 7.10 -2.94
CA VAL A 46 -9.86 7.59 -2.73
C VAL A 46 -9.59 8.81 -3.60
N ARG A 47 -8.98 9.85 -3.03
CA ARG A 47 -8.41 11.00 -3.74
C ARG A 47 -7.01 11.32 -3.22
N GLY A 48 -6.25 12.07 -4.01
CA GLY A 48 -4.91 12.57 -3.68
C GLY A 48 -3.95 12.43 -4.85
N GLY A 49 -2.71 12.88 -4.65
CA GLY A 49 -1.60 12.68 -5.59
C GLY A 49 -0.71 11.51 -5.15
N VAL A 50 -0.05 10.86 -6.10
CA VAL A 50 0.97 9.86 -5.81
C VAL A 50 2.15 9.96 -6.77
N ASP A 51 3.34 9.95 -6.18
CA ASP A 51 4.59 9.66 -6.87
C ASP A 51 5.06 8.28 -6.42
N CYS A 52 5.54 7.44 -7.33
CA CYS A 52 6.07 6.14 -6.94
C CYS A 52 7.23 5.65 -7.78
N SER A 53 8.10 4.86 -7.15
CA SER A 53 9.06 4.00 -7.81
C SER A 53 8.60 2.56 -7.68
N VAL A 54 8.58 1.84 -8.79
CA VAL A 54 8.09 0.46 -8.87
C VAL A 54 9.13 -0.42 -9.56
N VAL A 55 9.41 -1.57 -8.95
CA VAL A 55 10.19 -2.64 -9.54
C VAL A 55 9.26 -3.82 -9.75
N VAL A 56 9.11 -4.30 -10.98
CA VAL A 56 8.27 -5.44 -11.33
C VAL A 56 9.15 -6.54 -11.93
N ARG A 57 9.08 -7.74 -11.37
CA ARG A 57 9.64 -8.96 -11.94
C ARG A 57 8.51 -9.93 -12.24
N THR A 58 8.35 -10.33 -13.50
CA THR A 58 7.29 -11.25 -13.92
C THR A 58 7.73 -12.13 -15.08
N SER A 59 6.88 -13.06 -15.47
CA SER A 59 6.96 -13.72 -16.78
C SER A 59 5.70 -13.40 -17.58
N LEU A 60 5.91 -13.06 -18.85
CA LEU A 60 4.85 -12.88 -19.82
C LEU A 60 4.59 -14.21 -20.52
N ASP A 61 3.32 -14.53 -20.77
CA ASP A 61 2.94 -15.68 -21.58
C ASP A 61 3.10 -15.39 -23.09
N GLN A 62 2.68 -16.33 -23.94
CA GLN A 62 2.71 -16.19 -25.39
C GLN A 62 1.79 -15.07 -25.92
N ALA A 63 0.83 -14.60 -25.12
CA ALA A 63 -0.01 -13.45 -25.42
C ALA A 63 0.56 -12.14 -24.85
N PHE A 64 1.79 -12.16 -24.33
CA PHE A 64 2.45 -11.04 -23.66
C PHE A 64 1.72 -10.54 -22.41
N LEU A 65 0.92 -11.39 -21.78
CA LEU A 65 0.21 -11.05 -20.55
C LEU A 65 1.00 -11.49 -19.32
N PRO A 66 1.12 -10.62 -18.29
CA PRO A 66 1.85 -10.97 -17.07
C PRO A 66 1.05 -11.96 -16.21
N SER A 67 1.75 -12.94 -15.65
CA SER A 67 1.15 -13.84 -14.66
C SER A 67 1.21 -13.23 -13.25
N ILE A 68 0.08 -12.77 -12.70
CA ILE A 68 0.01 -12.23 -11.33
C ILE A 68 0.55 -13.22 -10.28
N ALA A 69 0.29 -14.52 -10.45
CA ALA A 69 0.77 -15.57 -9.55
C ALA A 69 2.31 -15.70 -9.54
N ARG A 70 2.98 -15.27 -10.62
CA ARG A 70 4.45 -15.31 -10.77
C ARG A 70 5.08 -13.92 -10.70
N THR A 71 4.26 -12.88 -10.50
CA THR A 71 4.71 -11.50 -10.40
C THR A 71 5.20 -11.22 -8.99
N VAL A 72 6.38 -10.60 -8.92
CA VAL A 72 6.89 -9.94 -7.73
C VAL A 72 6.98 -8.47 -8.04
N MET A 73 6.41 -7.64 -7.19
CA MET A 73 6.49 -6.19 -7.30
C MET A 73 6.95 -5.59 -5.99
N TYR A 74 7.76 -4.56 -6.06
CA TYR A 74 8.04 -3.66 -4.96
C TYR A 74 7.60 -2.26 -5.36
N THR A 75 7.02 -1.53 -4.42
CA THR A 75 6.60 -0.15 -4.61
C THR A 75 7.00 0.68 -3.41
N ASN A 76 7.58 1.84 -3.70
CA ASN A 76 7.79 2.92 -2.76
C ASN A 76 7.00 4.12 -3.29
N ALA A 77 5.98 4.55 -2.55
CA ALA A 77 5.04 5.58 -2.96
C ALA A 77 5.04 6.73 -1.95
N ALA A 78 5.12 7.96 -2.46
CA ALA A 78 4.85 9.18 -1.70
C ALA A 78 3.45 9.64 -2.09
N ILE A 79 2.55 9.69 -1.13
CA ILE A 79 1.15 10.04 -1.34
C ILE A 79 0.89 11.40 -0.68
N SER A 80 0.29 12.31 -1.43
CA SER A 80 -0.04 13.66 -0.96
C SER A 80 -1.54 13.94 -0.99
N ASN A 81 -2.00 14.79 -0.07
CA ASN A 81 -3.40 15.22 0.01
C ASN A 81 -4.42 14.06 0.01
N MET A 82 -4.11 12.96 0.69
CA MET A 82 -4.95 11.76 0.64
C MET A 82 -6.27 11.97 1.37
N GLU A 83 -7.37 11.69 0.66
CA GLU A 83 -8.72 11.63 1.22
C GLU A 83 -9.30 10.22 1.00
N LEU A 84 -9.73 9.58 2.09
CA LEU A 84 -10.56 8.39 2.03
C LEU A 84 -12.01 8.76 2.30
N ILE A 85 -12.89 8.36 1.41
CA ILE A 85 -14.31 8.72 1.41
C ILE A 85 -15.10 7.45 1.61
N GLU A 86 -15.92 7.38 2.67
CA GLU A 86 -16.90 6.31 2.91
C GLU A 86 -16.35 4.89 2.74
N VAL A 87 -15.12 4.63 3.20
CA VAL A 87 -14.48 3.32 3.09
C VAL A 87 -15.16 2.33 4.04
N GLU A 88 -15.84 1.32 3.49
CA GLU A 88 -16.62 0.34 4.27
C GLU A 88 -15.77 -0.33 5.35
N ALA A 89 -14.55 -0.76 5.02
CA ALA A 89 -13.66 -1.42 5.97
C ALA A 89 -13.41 -0.57 7.23
N ILE A 90 -13.26 0.75 7.06
CA ILE A 90 -13.06 1.68 8.17
C ILE A 90 -14.37 1.89 8.93
N GLY A 91 -15.48 2.07 8.22
CA GLY A 91 -16.81 2.18 8.82
C GLY A 91 -17.18 0.96 9.67
N LYS A 92 -16.82 -0.25 9.23
CA LYS A 92 -17.00 -1.49 9.98
C LYS A 92 -16.06 -1.58 11.17
N ALA A 93 -14.76 -1.29 11.00
CA ALA A 93 -13.78 -1.34 12.09
C ALA A 93 -14.10 -0.33 13.21
N LEU A 94 -14.70 0.80 12.85
CA LEU A 94 -14.98 1.91 13.75
C LEU A 94 -16.48 2.19 13.89
N HIS A 95 -17.32 1.15 13.75
CA HIS A 95 -18.79 1.28 13.76
C HIS A 95 -19.36 1.89 15.05
N PHE A 96 -18.58 1.91 16.13
CA PHE A 96 -18.94 2.52 17.42
C PHE A 96 -18.81 4.06 17.40
N LEU A 97 -18.24 4.62 16.33
CA LEU A 97 -18.14 6.06 16.12
C LEU A 97 -19.33 6.59 15.33
N ARG A 98 -19.56 7.90 15.47
CA ARG A 98 -20.49 8.62 14.61
C ARG A 98 -19.99 8.57 13.17
N GLU A 99 -20.85 8.16 12.25
CA GLU A 99 -20.58 8.05 10.80
C GLU A 99 -19.91 9.30 10.21
N LYS A 100 -20.36 10.49 10.63
CA LYS A 100 -19.76 11.78 10.23
C LYS A 100 -18.26 11.92 10.55
N LYS A 101 -17.72 11.15 11.50
CA LYS A 101 -16.29 11.14 11.83
C LYS A 101 -15.48 10.19 10.93
N THR A 102 -16.13 9.21 10.30
CA THR A 102 -15.49 8.16 9.49
C THR A 102 -15.80 8.27 8.01
N SER A 103 -16.76 9.12 7.61
CA SER A 103 -17.18 9.31 6.22
C SER A 103 -16.13 10.01 5.36
N HIS A 104 -15.32 10.89 5.94
CA HIS A 104 -14.20 11.55 5.27
C HIS A 104 -12.98 11.55 6.18
N LEU A 105 -11.91 10.93 5.70
CA LEU A 105 -10.63 10.88 6.38
C LEU A 105 -9.58 11.57 5.53
N TYR A 106 -9.03 12.66 6.05
CA TYR A 106 -7.94 13.42 5.44
C TYR A 106 -6.66 13.02 6.14
N PHE A 107 -5.62 12.75 5.37
CA PHE A 107 -4.32 12.31 5.88
C PHE A 107 -3.24 13.35 5.57
N GLU A 108 -2.27 13.45 6.49
CA GLU A 108 -0.98 14.06 6.18
C GLU A 108 -0.28 13.26 5.07
N ASP A 109 0.67 13.91 4.38
CA ASP A 109 1.49 13.26 3.37
C ASP A 109 2.19 12.01 3.95
N VAL A 110 2.20 10.92 3.18
CA VAL A 110 2.64 9.62 3.65
C VAL A 110 3.52 8.91 2.63
N ASP A 111 4.66 8.42 3.12
CA ASP A 111 5.45 7.39 2.44
C ASP A 111 4.92 5.99 2.76
N MET A 112 4.59 5.24 1.72
CA MET A 112 4.13 3.86 1.83
C MET A 112 5.00 2.93 0.99
N LYS A 113 5.43 1.83 1.61
CA LYS A 113 6.14 0.74 0.95
C LYS A 113 5.29 -0.51 0.98
N PHE A 114 5.21 -1.21 -0.14
CA PHE A 114 4.52 -2.49 -0.20
C PHE A 114 5.11 -3.39 -1.28
N ILE A 115 4.81 -4.68 -1.18
CA ILE A 115 5.16 -5.67 -2.20
C ILE A 115 3.92 -6.40 -2.67
N LEU A 116 3.94 -6.88 -3.91
CA LEU A 116 3.11 -7.96 -4.40
C LEU A 116 3.99 -9.19 -4.53
N ASN A 117 3.57 -10.32 -3.97
CA ASN A 117 4.26 -11.59 -4.15
C ASN A 117 3.22 -12.72 -4.19
N LYS A 118 3.21 -13.50 -5.28
CA LYS A 118 2.27 -14.62 -5.47
C LYS A 118 0.80 -14.21 -5.28
N GLY A 119 0.40 -13.06 -5.83
CA GLY A 119 -0.97 -12.55 -5.70
C GLY A 119 -1.36 -12.03 -4.31
N ARG A 120 -0.39 -11.86 -3.40
CA ARG A 120 -0.59 -11.27 -2.07
C ARG A 120 0.17 -9.95 -1.94
N PHE A 121 -0.57 -8.89 -1.65
CA PHE A 121 -0.02 -7.60 -1.24
C PHE A 121 0.37 -7.64 0.23
N ILE A 122 1.51 -7.04 0.55
CA ILE A 122 2.04 -6.96 1.92
C ILE A 122 2.52 -5.54 2.18
N VAL A 123 1.90 -4.89 3.16
CA VAL A 123 2.30 -3.60 3.72
C VAL A 123 2.97 -3.88 5.07
N PRO A 124 4.30 -3.68 5.22
CA PRO A 124 5.04 -4.06 6.42
C PRO A 124 4.83 -3.12 7.62
N GLY A 125 4.11 -2.01 7.42
CA GLY A 125 3.88 -0.99 8.42
C GLY A 125 4.15 0.40 7.90
N THR A 126 3.15 1.28 7.99
CA THR A 126 3.29 2.73 7.77
C THR A 126 2.54 3.51 8.85
N GLN A 127 3.03 4.70 9.16
CA GLN A 127 2.36 5.64 10.05
C GLN A 127 1.47 6.53 9.19
N LEU A 128 0.20 6.63 9.55
CA LEU A 128 -0.82 7.40 8.87
C LEU A 128 -1.43 8.37 9.88
N ASN A 129 -1.18 9.66 9.72
CA ASN A 129 -1.82 10.66 10.55
C ASN A 129 -3.05 11.19 9.83
N SER A 130 -4.20 11.12 10.48
CA SER A 130 -5.46 11.60 9.91
C SER A 130 -6.15 12.64 10.80
N ASN A 131 -7.14 13.30 10.22
CA ASN A 131 -8.11 14.11 10.96
C ASN A 131 -8.78 13.33 12.11
N LEU A 132 -8.97 12.02 11.96
CA LEU A 132 -9.57 11.17 12.98
C LEU A 132 -8.59 10.84 14.12
N SER A 133 -7.40 10.34 13.79
CA SER A 133 -6.38 9.96 14.77
C SER A 133 -5.02 9.70 14.13
N HIS A 134 -4.01 9.50 14.98
CA HIS A 134 -2.78 8.80 14.60
C HIS A 134 -3.11 7.33 14.39
N LEU A 135 -2.70 6.79 13.24
CA LEU A 135 -2.92 5.42 12.83
C LEU A 135 -1.58 4.79 12.47
N PHE A 136 -1.36 3.54 12.85
CA PHE A 136 -0.34 2.71 12.21
C PHE A 136 -1.08 1.65 11.40
N LEU A 137 -0.70 1.43 10.14
CA LEU A 137 -1.28 0.39 9.30
C LEU A 137 -0.20 -0.60 8.87
N ALA A 138 -0.42 -1.88 9.15
CA ALA A 138 0.28 -2.98 8.51
C ALA A 138 -0.76 -4.01 8.05
N GLY A 139 -0.48 -4.78 7.02
CA GLY A 139 -1.47 -5.76 6.61
C GLY A 139 -1.15 -6.47 5.32
N THR A 140 -2.01 -7.43 5.00
CA THR A 140 -1.93 -8.17 3.75
C THR A 140 -3.29 -8.26 3.09
N TYR A 141 -3.28 -8.28 1.77
CA TYR A 141 -4.47 -8.49 0.95
C TYR A 141 -4.17 -9.51 -0.14
N THR A 142 -5.07 -10.45 -0.39
CA THR A 142 -4.95 -11.40 -1.50
C THR A 142 -5.96 -11.06 -2.58
N MET A 143 -5.63 -11.31 -3.84
CA MET A 143 -6.57 -11.18 -4.97
C MET A 143 -7.83 -12.07 -4.84
N GLY A 144 -7.91 -12.94 -3.82
CA GLY A 144 -9.09 -13.72 -3.44
C GLY A 144 -10.00 -13.02 -2.42
N ASN A 145 -9.86 -11.70 -2.25
CA ASN A 145 -10.62 -10.86 -1.31
C ASN A 145 -10.39 -11.18 0.17
N GLU A 146 -9.31 -11.87 0.52
CA GLU A 146 -8.92 -12.03 1.91
C GLU A 146 -8.02 -10.86 2.33
N ALA A 147 -8.33 -10.27 3.47
CA ALA A 147 -7.55 -9.16 4.02
C ALA A 147 -7.25 -9.40 5.49
N ASN A 148 -6.05 -9.08 5.92
CA ASN A 148 -5.67 -9.06 7.33
C ASN A 148 -4.98 -7.72 7.59
N LEU A 149 -5.68 -6.79 8.23
CA LEU A 149 -5.21 -5.43 8.46
C LEU A 149 -5.05 -5.20 9.95
N HIS A 150 -3.89 -4.71 10.35
CA HIS A 150 -3.52 -4.37 11.71
C HIS A 150 -3.45 -2.86 11.83
N PHE A 151 -4.19 -2.32 12.79
CA PHE A 151 -4.27 -0.89 13.05
C PHE A 151 -3.95 -0.57 14.50
N ASP A 152 -3.02 0.36 14.72
CA ASP A 152 -2.92 1.04 16.00
C ASP A 152 -3.71 2.34 15.93
N VAL A 153 -4.58 2.58 16.91
CA VAL A 153 -5.46 3.74 16.92
C VAL A 153 -5.35 4.46 18.27
N ALA A 154 -5.12 5.77 18.23
CA ALA A 154 -5.18 6.62 19.42
C ALA A 154 -6.65 6.85 19.84
N ILE A 155 -7.20 5.97 20.68
CA ILE A 155 -8.64 5.89 20.93
C ILE A 155 -9.22 7.16 21.59
N LEU A 156 -8.41 7.87 22.38
CA LEU A 156 -8.87 9.13 23.01
C LEU A 156 -9.02 10.24 21.96
N ASP A 157 -8.14 10.29 20.97
CA ASP A 157 -8.25 11.25 19.86
C ASP A 157 -9.48 10.95 19.02
N VAL A 158 -9.74 9.66 18.78
CA VAL A 158 -10.95 9.21 18.09
C VAL A 158 -12.24 9.63 18.80
N LEU A 159 -12.33 9.36 20.11
CA LEU A 159 -13.55 9.60 20.89
C LEU A 159 -13.76 11.08 21.19
N PHE A 160 -12.73 11.76 21.68
CA PHE A 160 -12.82 13.11 22.26
C PHE A 160 -12.12 14.19 21.42
N GLY A 161 -11.40 13.82 20.37
CA GLY A 161 -10.70 14.78 19.51
C GLY A 161 -11.65 15.71 18.76
N ASN A 162 -11.21 16.95 18.57
CA ASN A 162 -11.91 17.94 17.78
C ASN A 162 -11.56 17.75 16.29
N ASN A 163 -12.37 16.95 15.59
CA ASN A 163 -12.16 16.60 14.19
C ASN A 163 -11.99 17.84 13.29
N LYS A 164 -12.79 18.90 13.50
CA LYS A 164 -12.72 20.12 12.66
C LYS A 164 -11.34 20.79 12.72
N ARG A 165 -10.80 20.95 13.94
CA ARG A 165 -9.45 21.51 14.12
C ARG A 165 -8.36 20.62 13.54
N ARG A 166 -8.53 19.30 13.59
CA ARG A 166 -7.56 18.36 13.02
C ARG A 166 -7.60 18.36 11.49
N VAL A 167 -8.78 18.47 10.88
CA VAL A 167 -8.90 18.69 9.41
C VAL A 167 -8.17 19.97 9.02
N GLU A 168 -8.41 21.07 9.71
CA GLU A 168 -7.72 22.34 9.44
C GLU A 168 -6.20 22.16 9.50
N LYS A 169 -5.68 21.46 10.51
CA LYS A 169 -4.25 21.17 10.62
C LYS A 169 -3.71 20.32 9.48
N VAL A 170 -4.38 19.23 9.12
CA VAL A 170 -3.96 18.34 8.02
C VAL A 170 -3.94 19.11 6.69
N VAL A 171 -4.99 19.88 6.42
CA VAL A 171 -5.10 20.68 5.18
C VAL A 171 -4.10 21.83 5.14
N THR A 172 -3.70 22.36 6.30
CA THR A 172 -2.72 23.46 6.41
C THR A 172 -1.30 23.00 6.71
N ASP A 173 -1.03 21.69 6.61
CA ASP A 173 0.26 21.05 6.87
C ASP A 173 0.86 21.43 8.24
N GLN A 174 0.02 21.42 9.28
CA GLN A 174 0.42 21.66 10.67
C GLN A 174 0.50 20.35 11.45
N GLU A 175 1.57 20.19 12.23
CA GLU A 175 1.78 19.00 13.05
C GLU A 175 0.59 18.66 13.97
N LEU A 176 0.18 17.39 13.88
CA LEU A 176 -0.69 16.75 14.84
C LEU A 176 0.11 16.34 16.11
N GLY A 177 -0.43 16.68 17.29
CA GLY A 177 0.24 16.39 18.57
C GLY A 177 0.36 14.89 18.87
N LYS A 178 1.18 14.49 19.86
CA LYS A 178 1.45 13.07 20.14
C LYS A 178 0.21 12.24 20.50
N PRO A 179 0.11 10.98 20.05
CA PRO A 179 -1.04 10.11 20.33
C PRO A 179 -1.16 9.77 21.81
N ARG A 180 -2.40 9.74 22.30
CA ARG A 180 -2.74 9.35 23.67
C ARG A 180 -3.54 8.05 23.67
N LEU A 181 -3.11 7.07 24.47
CA LEU A 181 -3.73 5.76 24.66
C LEU A 181 -4.01 5.00 23.35
N VAL A 182 -3.05 4.18 22.95
CA VAL A 182 -3.13 3.38 21.72
C VAL A 182 -3.87 2.06 21.97
N LYS A 183 -4.77 1.71 21.06
CA LYS A 183 -5.42 0.38 20.99
C LYS A 183 -4.99 -0.32 19.70
N HIS A 184 -4.82 -1.63 19.79
CA HIS A 184 -4.41 -2.48 18.67
C HIS A 184 -5.62 -3.25 18.16
N LEU A 185 -5.93 -3.07 16.89
CA LEU A 185 -7.07 -3.67 16.21
C LEU A 185 -6.57 -4.54 15.07
N ALA A 186 -7.20 -5.70 14.88
CA ALA A 186 -7.04 -6.52 13.68
C ALA A 186 -8.40 -6.64 12.98
N LEU A 187 -8.44 -6.26 11.72
CA LEU A 187 -9.59 -6.41 10.85
C LEU A 187 -9.28 -7.52 9.84
N GLN A 188 -9.99 -8.63 9.94
CA GLN A 188 -9.90 -9.74 9.02
C GLN A 188 -11.10 -9.74 8.08
N ARG A 189 -10.85 -9.86 6.78
CA ARG A 189 -11.88 -10.10 5.75
C ARG A 189 -11.73 -11.51 5.23
N GLU A 190 -12.80 -12.29 5.29
CA GLU A 190 -12.84 -13.68 4.83
C GLU A 190 -14.24 -13.94 4.24
N ALA A 191 -14.32 -14.51 3.04
CA ALA A 191 -15.58 -14.74 2.32
C ALA A 191 -16.49 -13.49 2.26
N GLY A 192 -15.88 -12.30 2.10
CA GLY A 192 -16.59 -11.02 2.04
C GLY A 192 -17.05 -10.45 3.40
N GLN A 193 -16.84 -11.17 4.51
CA GLN A 193 -17.24 -10.71 5.84
C GLN A 193 -16.05 -10.15 6.62
N TYR A 194 -16.28 -9.01 7.29
CA TYR A 194 -15.30 -8.40 8.18
C TYR A 194 -15.48 -8.85 9.63
N LYS A 195 -14.38 -9.27 10.26
CA LYS A 195 -14.27 -9.63 11.68
C LYS A 195 -13.26 -8.70 12.34
N LEU A 196 -13.69 -7.96 13.35
CA LEU A 196 -12.83 -7.10 14.16
C LEU A 196 -12.38 -7.83 15.42
N ARG A 197 -11.09 -7.76 15.75
CA ARG A 197 -10.51 -8.30 16.98
C ARG A 197 -9.63 -7.25 17.65
N LEU A 198 -9.72 -7.18 18.98
CA LEU A 198 -8.77 -6.42 19.79
C LEU A 198 -7.56 -7.29 20.06
N PHE A 199 -6.38 -6.75 19.80
CA PHE A 199 -5.11 -7.41 20.07
C PHE A 199 -4.50 -6.80 21.32
N ASN A 200 -3.78 -7.62 22.09
CA ASN A 200 -2.83 -7.08 23.04
C ASN A 200 -1.57 -6.59 22.31
N LYS A 201 -0.73 -5.83 23.02
CA LYS A 201 0.48 -5.24 22.44
C LYS A 201 1.43 -6.29 21.87
N GLN A 202 1.59 -7.43 22.54
CA GLN A 202 2.53 -8.46 22.13
C GLN A 202 2.06 -9.20 20.88
N GLU A 203 0.77 -9.55 20.79
CA GLU A 203 0.16 -10.17 19.61
C GLU A 203 0.32 -9.25 18.39
N ASN A 204 0.06 -7.96 18.55
CA ASN A 204 0.19 -7.00 17.46
C ASN A 204 1.65 -6.86 16.99
N LEU A 205 2.59 -6.75 17.94
CA LEU A 205 4.02 -6.68 17.61
C LEU A 205 4.49 -7.93 16.87
N GLN A 206 4.05 -9.12 17.28
CA GLN A 206 4.40 -10.37 16.60
C GLN A 206 3.85 -10.41 15.17
N ALA A 207 2.56 -10.09 14.98
CA ALA A 207 1.95 -10.08 13.65
C ALA A 207 2.62 -9.06 12.70
N VAL A 208 2.89 -7.86 13.19
CA VAL A 208 3.60 -6.82 12.43
C VAL A 208 5.03 -7.25 12.11
N GLN A 209 5.73 -7.87 13.06
CA GLN A 209 7.08 -8.36 12.84
C GLN A 209 7.12 -9.46 11.78
N GLN A 210 6.17 -10.39 11.80
CA GLN A 210 6.05 -11.43 10.78
C GLN A 210 5.90 -10.84 9.37
N MET A 211 5.05 -9.81 9.21
CA MET A 211 4.88 -9.13 7.91
C MET A 211 6.15 -8.40 7.47
N ARG A 212 6.88 -7.77 8.40
CA ARG A 212 8.17 -7.14 8.11
C ARG A 212 9.22 -8.15 7.69
N ASP A 213 9.26 -9.31 8.34
CA ASP A 213 10.19 -10.37 8.01
C ASP A 213 9.90 -10.94 6.63
N GLU A 214 8.62 -11.20 6.32
CA GLU A 214 8.20 -11.65 4.99
C GLU A 214 8.55 -10.63 3.90
N PHE A 215 8.26 -9.35 4.15
CA PHE A 215 8.63 -8.26 3.25
C PHE A 215 10.13 -8.24 2.96
N ARG A 216 10.96 -8.30 4.02
CA ARG A 216 12.43 -8.31 3.90
C ARG A 216 12.94 -9.54 3.15
N GLN A 217 12.36 -10.72 3.42
CA GLN A 217 12.71 -11.95 2.73
C GLN A 217 12.45 -11.85 1.23
N VAL A 218 11.33 -11.26 0.81
CA VAL A 218 11.04 -11.06 -0.61
C VAL A 218 12.03 -10.08 -1.23
N VAL A 219 12.24 -8.92 -0.61
CA VAL A 219 13.21 -7.92 -1.10
C VAL A 219 14.60 -8.54 -1.27
N TYR A 220 15.07 -9.29 -0.28
CA TYR A 220 16.38 -9.95 -0.32
C TYR A 220 16.45 -11.04 -1.39
N LYS A 221 15.46 -11.95 -1.41
CA LYS A 221 15.42 -13.09 -2.34
C LYS A 221 15.46 -12.66 -3.80
N TYR A 222 14.77 -11.57 -4.12
CA TYR A 222 14.67 -11.05 -5.49
C TYR A 222 15.65 -9.91 -5.79
N GLN A 223 16.57 -9.60 -4.85
CA GLN A 223 17.60 -8.56 -4.99
C GLN A 223 17.02 -7.21 -5.44
N ILE A 224 15.88 -6.83 -4.85
CA ILE A 224 15.17 -5.60 -5.22
C ILE A 224 15.94 -4.41 -4.66
N ASP A 225 16.30 -3.46 -5.52
CA ASP A 225 16.82 -2.17 -5.07
C ASP A 225 15.70 -1.35 -4.41
N THR A 226 15.91 -0.99 -3.15
CA THR A 226 14.96 -0.23 -2.33
C THR A 226 15.42 1.21 -2.07
N THR A 227 16.54 1.63 -2.68
CA THR A 227 17.14 2.95 -2.49
C THR A 227 16.51 4.02 -3.37
N SER A 228 15.76 3.64 -4.41
CA SER A 228 15.09 4.56 -5.31
C SER A 228 13.96 5.32 -4.59
N ALA A 229 14.15 6.63 -4.41
CA ALA A 229 13.12 7.51 -3.89
C ALA A 229 11.99 7.70 -4.92
N PRO A 230 10.73 7.92 -4.47
CA PRO A 230 9.66 8.39 -5.35
C PRO A 230 10.06 9.76 -5.94
N GLY A 231 9.72 10.03 -7.19
CA GLY A 231 9.90 11.37 -7.77
C GLY A 231 11.34 11.80 -8.13
N GLN A 232 12.37 10.99 -7.85
CA GLN A 232 13.76 11.32 -8.25
C GLN A 232 14.26 10.41 -9.37
N PRO A 233 14.79 10.94 -10.49
CA PRO A 233 15.33 10.11 -11.57
C PRO A 233 16.40 9.15 -11.03
N THR A 234 16.21 7.85 -11.21
CA THR A 234 17.25 6.86 -10.93
C THR A 234 18.43 7.09 -11.88
N VAL A 235 19.55 7.57 -11.34
CA VAL A 235 20.86 7.41 -11.98
C VAL A 235 21.43 6.09 -11.47
N GLY A 236 21.07 4.99 -12.13
CA GLY A 236 21.63 3.66 -11.89
C GLY A 236 22.34 3.16 -13.15
N PRO A 237 23.51 2.50 -13.03
CA PRO A 237 24.35 2.20 -14.19
C PRO A 237 23.70 1.12 -15.07
N LEU A 238 23.66 1.39 -16.37
CA LEU A 238 23.61 0.35 -17.38
C LEU A 238 24.97 -0.38 -17.34
N THR A 239 25.12 -1.39 -16.48
CA THR A 239 26.19 -2.37 -16.66
C THR A 239 25.79 -3.35 -17.75
N THR A 240 25.88 -2.89 -19.00
CA THR A 240 26.28 -3.76 -20.09
C THR A 240 27.77 -4.05 -19.93
N GLU A 241 28.11 -5.13 -19.22
CA GLU A 241 29.38 -5.83 -19.48
C GLU A 241 29.08 -7.18 -20.10
N SER A 242 28.84 -7.12 -21.40
CA SER A 242 29.33 -8.13 -22.33
C SER A 242 30.86 -7.97 -22.45
N ARG A 243 31.60 -8.98 -21.99
CA ARG A 243 32.94 -9.38 -22.43
C ARG A 243 32.88 -10.92 -22.37
N GLU A 244 32.73 -11.64 -23.47
CA GLU A 244 33.81 -11.96 -24.42
C GLU A 244 35.16 -12.07 -23.71
N GLU A 245 35.45 -13.28 -23.21
CA GLU A 245 36.57 -14.13 -23.66
C GLU A 245 36.31 -15.59 -23.25
#